data_AF-Q2GWA8-F1
#
_entry.id   AF-Q2GWA8-F1
#
_cell.length_a   1.000
_cell.length_b   1.000
_cell.length_c   1.000
_cell.angle_alpha   90.00
_cell.angle_beta   90.00
_cell.angle_gamma   90.00
#
_symmetry.space_group_name_H-M   'P 1'
#
loop_
_entity.id
_entity.type
_entity.pdbx_description
1 polymer ?
#
loop_
_entity_poly.entity_id
_entity_poly.type
_entity_poly.pdbx_seq_one_letter_code
_entity_poly.pdbx_strand_id
1 'polypeptide(L)'
;MAVRNRNDKMDGAAGILVALLSLLFLTIWIWFPGVIHALYLLAVYYDRRDKHKFGVRPVKRMPFIFSDKVQSGGATPIWRR
;
A
#
# COMPACT_ATOMS: atom_id res chain seq x y z
N MET A 1 33.62 -42.73 4.19
CA MET A 1 34.24 -41.52 4.78
C MET A 1 33.47 -40.31 4.30
N ALA A 2 32.65 -39.69 5.15
CA ALA A 2 31.90 -38.49 4.79
C ALA A 2 32.77 -37.24 5.03
N VAL A 3 33.17 -36.56 3.96
CA VAL A 3 33.86 -35.26 4.03
C VAL A 3 32.82 -34.22 4.40
N ARG A 4 32.73 -33.87 5.69
CA ARG A 4 31.88 -32.78 6.17
C ARG A 4 32.50 -31.46 5.70
N ASN A 5 31.81 -30.80 4.78
CA ASN A 5 32.21 -29.54 4.21
C ASN A 5 32.04 -28.41 5.24
N ARG A 6 33.12 -27.70 5.62
CA ARG A 6 33.15 -26.63 6.64
C ARG A 6 32.42 -25.35 6.24
N ASN A 7 31.74 -25.37 5.10
CA ASN A 7 30.92 -24.29 4.58
C ASN A 7 29.56 -24.22 5.30
N ASP A 8 29.23 -25.22 6.13
CA ASP A 8 28.08 -25.32 7.04
C ASP A 8 28.21 -24.43 8.28
N LYS A 9 29.06 -23.40 8.24
CA LYS A 9 29.33 -22.48 9.36
C LYS A 9 29.01 -21.02 9.05
N MET A 10 28.31 -20.75 7.95
CA MET A 10 27.66 -19.44 7.77
C MET A 10 26.41 -19.27 8.68
N ASP A 11 26.22 -20.22 9.59
CA ASP A 11 25.03 -20.54 10.36
C ASP A 11 25.09 -19.95 11.80
N GLY A 12 25.99 -18.99 12.04
CA GLY A 12 26.14 -18.31 13.33
C GLY A 12 25.25 -17.06 13.49
N ALA A 13 25.54 -16.23 14.50
CA ALA A 13 24.86 -14.94 14.75
C ALA A 13 24.77 -14.02 13.51
N ALA A 14 25.70 -14.15 12.56
CA ALA A 14 25.69 -13.43 11.28
C ALA A 14 24.50 -13.84 10.39
N GLY A 15 24.13 -15.11 10.33
CA GLY A 15 22.98 -15.57 9.53
C GLY A 15 21.65 -15.07 10.08
N ILE A 16 21.51 -15.04 11.42
CA ILE A 16 20.33 -14.49 12.10
C ILE A 16 20.23 -12.98 11.83
N LEU A 17 21.34 -12.25 11.95
CA LEU A 17 21.38 -10.81 11.69
C LEU A 17 20.97 -10.48 10.25
N VAL A 18 21.49 -11.22 9.28
CA VAL A 18 21.14 -11.03 7.85
C VAL A 18 19.65 -11.30 7.62
N ALA A 19 19.08 -12.35 8.20
CA ALA A 19 17.66 -12.65 8.08
C ALA A 19 16.78 -11.56 8.71
N LEU A 20 17.14 -11.07 9.89
CA LEU A 20 16.42 -10.01 10.60
C LEU A 20 16.48 -8.67 9.85
N LEU A 21 17.67 -8.28 9.37
CA LEU A 21 17.84 -7.08 8.54
C LEU A 21 17.00 -7.17 7.27
N SER A 22 17.07 -8.32 6.59
CA SER A 22 16.29 -8.54 5.36
C SER A 22 14.79 -8.39 5.61
N LEU A 23 14.28 -8.96 6.70
CA LEU A 23 12.87 -8.83 7.08
C LEU A 23 12.51 -7.38 7.45
N LEU A 24 13.40 -6.67 8.13
CA LEU A 24 13.19 -5.26 8.49
C LEU A 24 13.12 -4.39 7.24
N PHE A 25 14.08 -4.53 6.32
CA PHE A 25 14.07 -3.82 5.04
C PHE A 25 12.80 -4.13 4.25
N LEU A 26 12.42 -5.41 4.16
CA LEU A 26 11.21 -5.81 3.43
C LEU A 26 9.94 -5.24 4.08
N THR A 27 9.89 -5.22 5.41
CA THR A 27 8.76 -4.63 6.16
C THR A 27 8.65 -3.13 5.89
N ILE A 28 9.75 -2.40 5.98
CA ILE A 28 9.77 -0.96 5.69
C ILE A 28 9.37 -0.70 4.24
N TRP A 29 9.86 -1.54 3.32
CA TRP A 29 9.60 -1.40 1.90
C TRP A 29 8.15 -1.71 1.52
N ILE A 30 7.46 -2.59 2.24
CA ILE A 30 6.02 -2.86 2.07
C ILE A 30 5.18 -1.79 2.76
N TRP A 31 5.59 -1.33 3.95
CA TRP A 31 4.83 -0.38 4.75
C TRP A 31 4.75 0.99 4.09
N PHE A 32 5.88 1.48 3.56
CA PHE A 32 5.97 2.81 2.94
C PHE A 32 4.97 3.04 1.78
N PRO A 33 4.89 2.17 0.75
CA PRO A 33 3.91 2.34 -0.33
C PRO A 33 2.48 2.16 0.17
N GLY A 34 2.23 1.30 1.17
CA GLY A 34 0.91 1.12 1.76
C GLY A 34 0.39 2.40 2.43
N VAL A 35 1.23 3.07 3.22
CA VAL A 35 0.88 4.33 3.88
C VAL A 35 0.66 5.45 2.86
N ILE A 36 1.56 5.59 1.88
CA ILE A 36 1.39 6.59 0.83
C ILE A 36 0.11 6.33 0.03
N HIS A 37 -0.22 5.07 -0.24
CA HIS A 37 -1.44 4.71 -0.94
C HIS A 37 -2.71 5.03 -0.13
N ALA A 38 -2.70 4.79 1.18
CA ALA A 38 -3.79 5.19 2.06
C ALA A 38 -3.97 6.71 2.11
N LEU A 39 -2.87 7.46 2.18
CA LEU A 39 -2.89 8.93 2.11
C LEU A 39 -3.40 9.43 0.75
N TYR A 40 -3.02 8.79 -0.35
CA TYR A 40 -3.52 9.09 -1.68
C TYR A 40 -5.05 8.90 -1.76
N LEU A 41 -5.56 7.77 -1.27
CA LEU A 41 -7.00 7.50 -1.22
C LEU A 41 -7.74 8.56 -0.39
N LEU A 42 -7.18 8.95 0.75
CA LEU A 42 -7.77 9.96 1.64
C LEU A 42 -7.80 11.34 0.98
N ALA A 43 -6.68 11.77 0.38
CA ALA A 43 -6.59 13.04 -0.32
C ALA A 43 -7.60 13.12 -1.48
N VAL A 44 -7.72 12.05 -2.26
CA VAL A 44 -8.72 11.98 -3.34
C VAL A 44 -10.14 11.99 -2.78
N TYR A 45 -10.41 11.24 -1.71
CA TYR A 45 -11.74 11.23 -1.09
C TYR A 45 -12.19 12.63 -0.67
N TYR A 46 -11.31 13.40 -0.02
CA TYR A 46 -11.62 14.77 0.40
C TYR A 46 -11.81 15.72 -0.78
N ASP A 47 -10.94 15.68 -1.80
CA ASP A 47 -11.10 16.48 -3.03
C ASP A 47 -12.46 16.23 -3.71
N ARG A 48 -12.88 14.96 -3.79
CA ARG A 48 -14.18 14.59 -4.38
C ARG A 48 -15.34 15.04 -3.50
N ARG A 49 -15.25 14.82 -2.19
CA ARG A 49 -16.27 15.26 -1.22
C ARG A 49 -16.52 16.76 -1.33
N ASP A 50 -15.47 17.57 -1.42
CA ASP A 50 -15.60 19.02 -1.52
C ASP A 50 -16.17 19.44 -2.88
N LYS A 51 -15.74 18.83 -3.98
CA LYS A 51 -16.35 19.05 -5.32
C LYS A 51 -17.84 18.73 -5.34
N HIS A 52 -18.25 17.67 -4.65
CA HIS A 52 -19.66 17.31 -4.49
C HIS A 52 -20.45 18.35 -3.68
N LYS A 53 -19.85 18.98 -2.66
CA LYS A 53 -20.49 20.09 -1.92
C LYS A 53 -20.72 21.32 -2.80
N PHE A 54 -19.81 21.59 -3.73
CA PHE A 54 -19.94 22.69 -4.70
C PHE A 54 -20.78 22.32 -5.94
N GLY A 55 -21.42 21.14 -5.96
CA GLY A 55 -22.26 20.68 -7.07
C GLY A 55 -21.49 20.28 -8.34
N VAL A 56 -20.15 20.27 -8.29
CA VAL A 56 -19.30 19.91 -9.42
C VAL A 56 -19.10 18.40 -9.45
N ARG A 57 -19.54 17.75 -10.54
CA ARG A 57 -19.35 16.31 -10.72
C ARG A 57 -17.95 16.00 -11.28
N PRO A 58 -17.19 15.10 -10.64
CA PRO A 58 -15.97 14.54 -11.21
C PRO A 58 -16.18 13.95 -12.60
N VAL A 59 -15.53 14.49 -13.64
CA VAL A 59 -15.64 13.96 -15.01
C VAL A 59 -14.70 12.76 -15.24
N LYS A 60 -13.57 12.71 -14.52
CA LYS A 60 -12.52 11.69 -14.69
C LYS A 60 -12.33 10.84 -13.44
N ARG A 61 -12.32 9.50 -13.61
CA ARG A 61 -11.93 8.55 -12.56
C ARG A 61 -10.45 8.71 -12.21
N MET A 62 -10.13 8.68 -10.92
CA MET A 62 -8.74 8.71 -10.47
C MET A 62 -8.09 7.34 -10.68
N PRO A 63 -6.86 7.28 -11.22
CA PRO A 63 -6.17 6.02 -11.46
C PRO A 63 -5.84 5.32 -10.14
N PHE A 64 -5.70 3.99 -10.16
CA PHE A 64 -5.37 3.16 -8.99
C PHE A 64 -6.35 3.21 -7.82
N ILE A 65 -7.59 3.67 -8.06
CA ILE A 65 -8.69 3.64 -7.08
C ILE A 65 -9.80 2.81 -7.68
N PHE A 66 -10.08 1.64 -7.13
CA PHE A 66 -11.14 0.74 -7.64
C PHE A 66 -12.50 0.94 -6.95
N SER A 67 -12.52 1.66 -5.82
CA SER A 67 -13.74 1.89 -5.04
C SER A 67 -14.57 3.05 -5.59
N ASP A 68 -15.80 2.77 -6.04
CA ASP A 68 -16.74 3.79 -6.50
C ASP A 68 -17.09 4.81 -5.41
N LYS A 69 -17.15 4.39 -4.12
CA LYS A 69 -17.42 5.30 -3.00
C LYS A 69 -16.31 6.34 -2.80
N VAL A 70 -15.06 5.95 -3.00
CA VAL A 70 -13.91 6.86 -2.89
C VAL A 70 -13.90 7.82 -4.08
N GLN A 71 -14.18 7.32 -5.29
CA GLN A 71 -14.24 8.13 -6.50
C GLN A 71 -15.38 9.17 -6.49
N SER A 72 -16.52 8.83 -5.88
CA SER A 72 -17.68 9.73 -5.74
C SER A 72 -17.65 10.56 -4.45
N GLY A 73 -16.57 10.53 -3.66
CA GLY A 73 -16.51 11.24 -2.38
C GLY A 73 -17.63 10.86 -1.40
N GLY A 74 -18.17 9.63 -1.52
CA GLY A 74 -19.30 9.13 -0.73
C GLY A 74 -20.69 9.40 -1.32
N ALA A 75 -20.80 10.06 -2.47
CA ALA A 75 -22.08 10.26 -3.14
C ALA A 75 -22.60 8.94 -3.71
N THR A 76 -23.84 8.56 -3.35
CA THR A 76 -24.50 7.41 -3.96
C THR A 76 -24.77 7.74 -5.42
N PRO A 77 -24.26 6.94 -6.38
CA PRO A 77 -24.59 7.18 -7.77
C PRO A 77 -26.10 7.03 -7.99
N ILE A 78 -26.66 7.94 -8.79
CA ILE A 78 -28.10 8.01 -9.07
C ILE A 78 -28.67 6.73 -9.70
N TRP A 79 -27.88 5.94 -10.41
CA TRP A 79 -28.30 4.63 -10.94
C TRP A 79 -28.42 3.53 -9.88
N ARG A 80 -28.07 3.80 -8.62
CA ARG A 80 -28.19 2.88 -7.48
C ARG A 80 -29.30 3.30 -6.50
N ARG A 81 -30.17 4.24 -6.88
CA ARG A 81 -31.35 4.66 -6.11
C ARG A 81 -32.62 4.15 -6.76
#